data_AF-A0A0S8HCN1-F1
#
_entry.id   AF-A0A0S8HCN1-F1
#
_cell.length_a   1.000
_cell.length_b   1.000
_cell.length_c   1.000
_cell.angle_alpha   90.00
_cell.angle_beta   90.00
_cell.angle_gamma   90.00
#
_symmetry.space_group_name_H-M   'P 1'
#
loop_
_entity.id
_entity.type
_entity.pdbx_description
1 polymer ?
#
loop_
_entity_poly.entity_id
_entity_poly.type
_entity_poly.pdbx_seq_one_letter_code
_entity_poly.pdbx_strand_id
1 'polypeptide(L)' 'MTKRELIDEIARLNPTASADFLAEFPASDLTAYLERLKWAHPPEEAAVDVFDELEPAEAQPGPIRLVS' A
#
# COMPACT_ATOMS: atom_id res chain seq x y z
N MET A 1 -17.33 -6.62 -9.52
CA MET A 1 -16.50 -7.31 -10.54
C MET A 1 -16.64 -8.80 -10.37
N THR A 2 -16.72 -9.53 -11.48
CA THR A 2 -16.59 -10.98 -11.51
C THR A 2 -15.12 -11.40 -11.33
N LYS A 3 -14.89 -12.67 -10.98
CA LYS A 3 -13.52 -13.22 -10.84
C LYS A 3 -12.70 -13.06 -12.14
N ARG A 4 -13.36 -13.21 -13.29
CA ARG A 4 -12.71 -13.07 -14.61
C ARG A 4 -12.28 -11.64 -14.86
N GLU A 5 -13.15 -10.67 -14.57
CA GLU A 5 -12.80 -9.24 -14.65
C GLU A 5 -11.63 -8.87 -13.73
N LEU A 6 -11.58 -9.42 -12.50
CA LEU A 6 -10.45 -9.21 -11.59
C LEU A 6 -9.12 -9.71 -12.19
N ILE A 7 -9.13 -10.92 -12.77
CA ILE A 7 -7.94 -11.50 -13.41
C ILE A 7 -7.48 -10.66 -14.60
N ASP A 8 -8.41 -10.24 -15.47
CA ASP A 8 -8.10 -9.39 -16.62
C ASP A 8 -7.51 -8.04 -16.20
N GLU A 9 -8.02 -7.44 -15.12
CA GLU A 9 -7.53 -6.16 -14.61
C GLU A 9 -6.17 -6.28 -13.94
N ILE A 10 -5.95 -7.35 -13.17
CA ILE A 10 -4.64 -7.69 -12.60
C ILE A 10 -3.62 -7.96 -13.72
N ALA A 11 -3.97 -8.75 -14.73
CA ALA A 11 -3.07 -9.09 -15.83
C ALA A 11 -2.69 -7.85 -16.66
N ARG A 12 -3.59 -6.86 -16.76
CA ARG A 12 -3.29 -5.57 -17.39
C ARG A 12 -2.27 -4.74 -16.61
N LEU A 13 -2.39 -4.72 -15.28
CA LEU A 13 -1.50 -3.96 -14.38
C LEU A 13 -0.18 -4.69 -14.11
N ASN A 14 -0.21 -6.01 -14.06
CA ASN A 14 0.94 -6.87 -13.86
C ASN A 14 0.98 -7.95 -14.95
N PRO A 15 1.55 -7.65 -16.13
CA PRO A 15 1.64 -8.59 -17.24
C PRO A 15 2.57 -9.79 -16.96
N THR A 16 3.29 -9.78 -15.83
CA THR A 16 4.11 -10.93 -15.41
C THR A 16 3.31 -11.99 -14.66
N ALA A 17 2.11 -11.66 -14.18
CA ALA A 17 1.21 -12.61 -13.54
C ALA A 17 0.34 -13.32 -14.58
N SER A 18 0.57 -14.62 -14.75
CA SER A 18 -0.24 -15.44 -15.66
C SER A 18 -1.69 -15.57 -15.17
N ALA A 19 -2.65 -15.46 -16.08
CA ALA A 19 -4.08 -15.61 -15.77
C ALA A 19 -4.43 -16.99 -15.16
N ASP A 20 -3.70 -18.03 -15.55
CA ASP A 20 -3.87 -19.40 -15.03
C ASP A 20 -3.52 -19.47 -13.53
N PHE A 21 -2.41 -18.85 -13.14
CA PHE A 21 -2.00 -18.71 -11.74
C PHE A 21 -3.01 -17.89 -10.93
N LEU A 22 -3.50 -16.78 -11.48
CA LEU A 22 -4.51 -15.95 -10.82
C LEU A 22 -5.86 -16.67 -10.66
N ALA A 23 -6.17 -17.62 -11.55
CA ALA A 23 -7.40 -18.40 -11.47
C ALA A 23 -7.41 -19.37 -10.27
N GLU A 24 -6.26 -19.74 -9.72
CA GLU A 24 -6.16 -20.61 -8.53
C GLU A 24 -6.61 -19.90 -7.24
N PHE A 25 -6.56 -18.57 -7.20
CA PHE A 25 -6.92 -17.78 -6.03
C PHE A 25 -8.42 -17.49 -5.94
N PRO A 26 -8.98 -17.34 -4.74
CA PRO A 26 -10.37 -16.89 -4.58
C PRO A 26 -10.51 -15.42 -4.97
N ALA A 27 -11.75 -14.99 -5.26
CA ALA A 27 -12.03 -13.62 -5.69
C ALA A 27 -11.65 -12.56 -4.63
N SER A 28 -11.72 -12.91 -3.34
CA SER A 28 -11.33 -12.02 -2.24
C SER A 28 -9.84 -11.67 -2.29
N ASP A 29 -8.96 -12.67 -2.46
CA ASP A 29 -7.52 -12.45 -2.60
C ASP A 29 -7.16 -11.68 -3.87
N LEU A 30 -7.84 -11.98 -4.98
CA LEU A 30 -7.67 -11.21 -6.22
C LEU A 30 -8.06 -9.74 -6.05
N THR A 31 -9.09 -9.45 -5.25
CA THR A 31 -9.51 -8.08 -4.96
C THR A 31 -8.43 -7.34 -4.16
N ALA A 32 -7.94 -7.96 -3.07
CA ALA A 32 -6.88 -7.39 -2.25
C ALA A 32 -5.57 -7.18 -3.05
N TYR A 33 -5.24 -8.10 -3.95
CA TYR A 33 -4.08 -7.97 -4.81
C TYR A 33 -4.23 -6.82 -5.82
N LEU A 34 -5.41 -6.67 -6.42
CA LEU A 34 -5.71 -5.57 -7.34
C LEU A 34 -5.61 -4.19 -6.65
N GLU A 35 -6.13 -4.07 -5.42
CA GLU A 35 -6.01 -2.83 -4.64
C GLU A 35 -4.55 -2.47 -4.37
N ARG A 36 -3.73 -3.49 -4.03
CA ARG A 36 -2.30 -3.30 -3.78
C ARG A 36 -1.53 -2.91 -5.04
N LEU A 37 -1.89 -3.47 -6.20
CA LEU A 37 -1.35 -3.07 -7.50
C LEU A 37 -1.69 -1.61 -7.83
N LYS A 38 -2.94 -1.19 -7.61
CA LYS A 38 -3.37 0.20 -7.81
C LYS A 38 -2.64 1.19 -6.88
N TRP A 39 -2.28 0.76 -5.68
CA TRP A 39 -1.48 1.57 -4.75
C TRP A 39 0.00 1.65 -5.15
N ALA A 40 0.56 0.57 -5.70
CA ALA A 40 1.95 0.50 -6.15
C ALA A 40 2.19 1.21 -7.51
N HIS A 41 1.16 1.30 -8.34
CA HIS A 41 1.12 2.13 -9.55
C HIS A 41 0.17 3.32 -9.32
N PRO A 42 0.55 4.29 -8.45
CA PRO A 42 -0.23 5.50 -8.36
C PRO A 42 -0.27 6.15 -9.75
N PRO A 43 -1.42 6.68 -10.20
CA PRO A 43 -1.41 7.58 -11.34
C PRO A 43 -0.37 8.67 -11.02
N GLU A 44 0.43 9.06 -12.00
CA GLU A 44 1.58 9.99 -11.86
C GLU A 44 1.20 11.32 -11.17
N GLU A 45 -0.10 11.63 -11.04
CA GLU A 45 -0.67 12.78 -10.36
C GLU A 45 -0.94 12.60 -8.84
N ALA A 46 -0.79 11.39 -8.27
CA ALA A 46 -1.07 11.09 -6.86
C ALA A 46 0.19 11.02 -5.99
N ALA A 47 1.26 11.73 -6.36
CA ALA A 47 2.33 12.09 -5.45
C ALA A 47 1.86 13.23 -4.53
N VAL A 48 0.83 12.97 -3.72
CA VAL A 48 0.57 13.81 -2.55
C VAL A 48 1.45 13.30 -1.43
N ASP A 49 2.57 13.98 -1.26
CA ASP A 49 3.16 14.37 0.02
C ASP A 49 2.36 13.91 1.26
N VAL A 50 2.65 12.71 1.75
CA VAL A 50 2.34 12.32 3.14
C VAL A 50 3.60 11.71 3.74
N PHE A 51 4.67 12.48 3.72
CA PHE A 51 5.85 12.27 4.57
C PHE A 51 6.46 13.63 4.94
N ASP A 52 5.66 14.49 5.58
CA ASP A 52 6.18 15.63 6.33
C ASP A 52 5.29 15.88 7.55
N GLU A 53 5.34 14.95 8.52
CA GLU A 53 5.27 15.28 9.95
C GLU A 53 5.68 14.04 10.78
N LEU A 54 6.90 13.54 10.54
CA LEU A 54 7.64 12.94 11.65
C LEU A 54 8.26 14.11 12.39
N GLU A 55 7.55 14.72 13.34
CA GLU A 55 8.23 15.45 14.40
C GLU A 55 9.03 14.42 15.22
N PRO A 56 10.38 14.42 15.20
CA PRO A 56 11.10 13.80 16.28
C PRO A 56 10.96 14.78 17.46
N ALA A 57 9.94 14.62 18.29
CA ALA A 57 9.92 15.27 19.59
C ALA A 57 10.98 14.60 20.48
N GLU A 58 12.25 14.87 20.17
CA GLU A 58 13.37 14.64 21.07
C GLU A 58 13.13 15.41 22.37
N ALA A 59 13.23 14.66 23.47
CA ALA A 59 13.69 15.10 24.78
C ALA A 59 13.02 16.34 25.39
N GLN A 60 11.91 16.13 26.10
CA GLN A 60 11.63 16.97 27.28
C GLN A 60 12.68 16.65 28.36
N PRO A 61 13.57 17.60 28.75
CA PRO A 61 14.51 17.36 29.84
C PRO A 61 13.72 17.22 31.15
N GLY A 62 13.94 16.11 31.87
CA GLY A 62 13.42 15.94 33.22
C GLY A 62 13.86 17.10 34.12
N PRO A 63 13.03 17.54 35.08
CA PRO A 63 13.43 18.60 35.98
C PRO A 63 14.58 18.10 36.87
N ILE A 64 15.78 18.65 36.67
CA ILE A 64 16.86 18.57 37.65
C ILE A 64 16.37 19.32 38.89
N ARG A 65 15.95 18.58 39.92
CA ARG A 65 15.86 19.15 41.27
C ARG A 65 17.20 18.98 41.96
N LEU A 66 17.90 20.11 42.02
CA LEU A 66 19.09 20.33 42.83
C LEU A 66 18.77 19.99 44.29
N VAL A 67 19.58 19.13 44.89
CA VAL A 67 19.66 18.95 46.34
C VAL A 67 20.16 20.25 47.00
N SER A 68 19.55 20.62 48.12
CA SER A 68 20.12 21.52 49.13
C SER A 68 19.63 21.07 50.50
#